data_AF-A0A392NEF1-F1
#
_entry.id   AF-A0A392NEF1-F1
#
_cell.length_a   1.000
_cell.length_b   1.000
_cell.length_c   1.000
_cell.angle_alpha   90.00
_cell.angle_beta   90.00
_cell.angle_gamma   90.00
#
_symmetry.space_group_name_H-M   'P 1'
#
loop_
_entity.id
_entity.type
_entity.pdbx_description
1 polymer ?
#
loop_
_entity_poly.entity_id
_entity_poly.type
_entity_poly.pdbx_seq_one_letter_code
_entity_poly.pdbx_strand_id
1 'polypeptide(L)'
;MGNWCVVGDFNAVVSSEERIGVTLETARNVEMRAFGGFIEEMNLIDLPCLGRRFTWYHANGSSMSRLDRVLVSTEWMVSWGNCSLWVLPRDLSDHCPLVEVVEEAWRENGVRGWMGFILKEKLKGLKVRLKEWNKVEFGNMDLRSKNLIEDIQDLDIRGELTGLDSQEVTLRKELFVELWKLQKSKEALLFQRSRSKWLTQGDANSKFFHGCIVARNKRNAITALKEGDIWLESPTQIREAVEAFFSRHFSASHRTRPNLGGIHPPRLSLEDQASLTVPFTLEEIEQDVIESDGNKSPGPDDFNFAFLKNCWNIIKDEI
;
A
#
# COMPACT_ATOMS: atom_id res chain seq x y z
N MET A 1 12.18 41.55 4.39
CA MET A 1 11.22 40.62 5.03
C MET A 1 12.03 39.39 5.47
N GLY A 2 11.46 38.46 6.24
CA GLY A 2 12.18 37.26 6.67
C GLY A 2 12.53 36.31 5.51
N ASN A 3 13.22 35.22 5.81
CA ASN A 3 13.47 34.13 4.87
C ASN A 3 12.27 33.16 4.91
N TRP A 4 11.52 33.06 3.81
CA TRP A 4 10.31 32.22 3.73
C TRP A 4 10.47 31.15 2.66
N CYS A 5 10.00 29.95 2.98
CA CYS A 5 9.89 28.81 2.06
C CYS A 5 8.53 28.15 2.27
N VAL A 6 7.76 28.02 1.20
CA VAL A 6 6.43 27.41 1.18
C VAL A 6 6.48 26.19 0.26
N VAL A 7 6.24 25.01 0.82
CA VAL A 7 6.35 23.73 0.10
C VAL A 7 5.06 22.95 0.26
N GLY A 8 4.56 22.38 -0.83
CA GLY A 8 3.43 21.48 -0.77
C GLY A 8 2.74 21.25 -2.11
N ASP A 9 1.63 20.53 -2.04
CA ASP A 9 0.66 20.35 -3.13
C ASP A 9 -0.32 21.53 -3.12
N PHE A 10 -0.26 22.37 -4.14
CA PHE A 10 -1.12 23.54 -4.28
C PHE A 10 -2.40 23.23 -5.06
N ASN A 11 -2.52 22.03 -5.65
CA ASN A 11 -3.60 21.64 -6.55
C ASN A 11 -3.87 22.64 -7.70
N ALA A 12 -2.89 23.50 -8.03
CA ALA A 12 -3.00 24.58 -9.01
C ALA A 12 -1.79 24.62 -9.96
N VAL A 13 -2.04 25.07 -11.20
CA VAL A 13 -1.02 25.27 -12.24
C VAL A 13 -0.92 26.75 -12.58
N VAL A 14 0.28 27.23 -12.93
CA VAL A 14 0.49 28.64 -13.34
C VAL A 14 0.43 28.79 -14.86
N SER A 15 0.74 27.72 -15.60
CA SER A 15 0.76 27.73 -17.07
C SER A 15 0.10 26.49 -17.68
N SER A 16 -0.40 26.62 -18.91
CA SER A 16 -1.15 25.55 -19.57
C SER A 16 -0.23 24.38 -19.91
N GLU A 17 1.07 24.64 -20.11
CA GLU A 17 2.11 23.65 -20.35
C GLU A 17 2.40 22.76 -19.13
N GLU A 18 1.98 23.18 -17.93
CA GLU A 18 2.12 22.41 -16.69
C GLU A 18 1.00 21.38 -16.50
N ARG A 19 0.09 21.23 -17.48
CA ARG A 19 -0.98 20.23 -17.46
C ARG A 19 -1.18 19.58 -18.83
N ILE A 20 -1.41 18.28 -18.84
CA ILE A 20 -1.82 17.49 -20.01
C ILE A 20 -3.16 16.83 -19.67
N GLY A 21 -4.15 16.86 -20.59
CA GLY A 21 -5.46 16.18 -20.44
C GLY A 21 -6.69 16.98 -20.92
N VAL A 22 -7.82 16.29 -21.12
CA VAL A 22 -9.05 16.81 -21.75
C VAL A 22 -9.96 17.48 -20.71
N THR A 23 -9.98 18.82 -20.65
CA THR A 23 -11.03 19.58 -19.93
C THR A 23 -11.09 21.01 -20.47
N LEU A 24 -12.29 21.61 -20.47
CA LEU A 24 -12.64 22.90 -21.08
C LEU A 24 -11.72 24.08 -20.66
N GLU A 25 -11.24 24.86 -21.63
CA GLU A 25 -10.24 25.94 -21.50
C GLU A 25 -10.70 27.15 -20.65
N THR A 26 -12.00 27.42 -20.54
CA THR A 26 -12.50 28.72 -20.07
C THR A 26 -12.39 28.91 -18.54
N ALA A 27 -12.64 27.86 -17.74
CA ALA A 27 -12.52 27.92 -16.28
C ALA A 27 -11.04 27.94 -15.82
N ARG A 28 -10.14 27.32 -16.61
CA ARG A 28 -8.71 27.19 -16.31
C ARG A 28 -8.00 28.55 -16.23
N ASN A 29 -8.35 29.49 -17.11
CA ASN A 29 -7.70 30.80 -17.16
C ASN A 29 -7.95 31.67 -15.93
N VAL A 30 -8.98 31.41 -15.14
CA VAL A 30 -9.27 32.21 -13.92
C VAL A 30 -8.43 31.70 -12.76
N GLU A 31 -8.42 30.39 -12.52
CA GLU A 31 -7.63 29.77 -11.44
C GLU A 31 -6.12 29.97 -11.65
N MET A 32 -5.63 29.81 -12.88
CA MET A 32 -4.21 29.99 -13.21
C MET A 32 -3.76 31.44 -12.98
N ARG A 33 -4.59 32.41 -13.37
CA ARG A 33 -4.31 33.84 -13.12
C ARG A 33 -4.37 34.19 -11.65
N ALA A 34 -5.33 33.63 -10.90
CA ALA A 34 -5.42 33.84 -9.46
C ALA A 34 -4.18 33.29 -8.74
N PHE A 35 -3.73 32.08 -9.10
CA PHE A 35 -2.57 31.46 -8.49
C PHE A 35 -1.24 32.13 -8.89
N GLY A 36 -1.09 32.51 -10.17
CA GLY A 36 0.05 33.32 -10.61
C GLY A 36 0.09 34.69 -9.91
N GLY A 37 -1.05 35.35 -9.80
CA GLY A 37 -1.18 36.62 -9.08
C GLY A 37 -0.83 36.51 -7.59
N PHE A 38 -1.19 35.40 -6.92
CA PHE A 38 -0.79 35.13 -5.54
C PHE A 38 0.74 35.03 -5.39
N ILE A 39 1.42 34.33 -6.31
CA ILE A 39 2.89 34.19 -6.29
C ILE A 39 3.55 35.56 -6.45
N GLU A 40 3.05 36.37 -7.38
CA GLU A 40 3.54 37.74 -7.64
C GLU A 40 3.28 38.69 -6.45
N GLU A 41 2.05 38.71 -5.91
CA GLU A 41 1.67 39.57 -4.77
C GLU A 41 2.52 39.28 -3.53
N MET A 42 2.85 38.01 -3.32
CA MET A 42 3.67 37.56 -2.19
C MET A 42 5.19 37.71 -2.45
N ASN A 43 5.60 38.21 -3.63
CA ASN A 43 7.00 38.30 -4.07
C ASN A 43 7.77 36.96 -3.89
N LEU A 44 7.10 35.87 -4.25
CA LEU A 44 7.66 34.52 -4.17
C LEU A 44 8.27 34.11 -5.51
N ILE A 45 9.34 33.34 -5.43
CA ILE A 45 10.03 32.72 -6.55
C ILE A 45 9.64 31.25 -6.57
N ASP A 46 8.97 30.81 -7.65
CA ASP A 46 8.69 29.40 -7.88
C ASP A 46 9.95 28.70 -8.40
N LEU A 47 10.48 27.76 -7.61
CA LEU A 47 11.70 27.05 -7.99
C LEU A 47 11.45 26.16 -9.21
N PRO A 48 12.37 26.14 -10.19
CA PRO A 48 12.21 25.33 -11.39
C PRO A 48 12.26 23.83 -11.08
N CYS A 49 11.39 23.05 -11.73
CA CYS A 49 11.49 21.59 -11.76
C CYS A 49 12.58 21.14 -12.73
N LEU A 50 13.57 20.40 -12.22
CA LEU A 50 14.58 19.69 -12.98
C LEU A 50 14.24 18.19 -13.03
N GLY A 51 14.62 17.54 -14.14
CA GLY A 51 14.27 16.14 -14.41
C GLY A 51 12.87 16.03 -15.03
N ARG A 52 11.86 15.65 -14.24
CA ARG A 52 10.48 15.42 -14.70
C ARG A 52 9.63 16.69 -14.58
N ARG A 53 8.81 16.98 -15.60
CA ARG A 53 8.00 18.21 -15.67
C ARG A 53 6.69 18.18 -14.86
N PHE A 54 6.17 17.00 -14.54
CA PHE A 54 4.91 16.83 -13.82
C PHE A 54 5.14 16.05 -12.54
N THR A 55 4.41 16.41 -11.49
CA THR A 55 4.50 15.81 -10.15
C THR A 55 3.29 14.92 -9.85
N TRP A 56 2.18 15.10 -10.58
CA TRP A 56 0.97 14.31 -10.52
C TRP A 56 0.62 13.67 -11.87
N TYR A 57 0.15 12.43 -11.84
CA TYR A 57 -0.23 11.63 -13.01
C TYR A 57 -1.51 10.84 -12.71
N HIS A 58 -2.49 10.93 -13.60
CA HIS A 58 -3.69 10.10 -13.54
C HIS A 58 -3.33 8.63 -13.82
N ALA A 59 -4.05 7.69 -13.18
CA ALA A 59 -3.69 6.26 -13.19
C ALA A 59 -3.66 5.62 -14.59
N ASN A 60 -4.52 6.09 -15.51
CA ASN A 60 -4.57 5.64 -16.90
C ASN A 60 -3.55 6.36 -17.83
N GLY A 61 -2.73 7.26 -17.29
CA GLY A 61 -1.74 8.04 -18.05
C GLY A 61 -2.30 9.17 -18.94
N SER A 62 -3.62 9.36 -19.01
CA SER A 62 -4.24 10.34 -19.93
C SER A 62 -4.09 11.79 -19.50
N SER A 63 -3.81 12.03 -18.20
CA SER A 63 -3.74 13.36 -17.62
C SER A 63 -2.56 13.48 -16.67
N MET A 64 -1.86 14.61 -16.72
CA MET A 64 -0.67 14.89 -15.91
C MET A 64 -0.69 16.35 -15.48
N SER A 65 -0.14 16.68 -14.30
CA SER A 65 -0.09 18.05 -13.81
C SER A 65 1.11 18.28 -12.90
N ARG A 66 1.66 19.49 -12.90
CA ARG A 66 2.61 19.95 -11.87
C ARG A 66 1.83 20.63 -10.74
N LEU A 67 1.62 19.91 -9.64
CA LEU A 67 0.83 20.37 -8.50
C LEU A 67 1.69 20.70 -7.28
N ASP A 68 2.84 20.04 -7.15
CA ASP A 68 3.77 20.22 -6.05
C ASP A 68 4.80 21.31 -6.37
N ARG A 69 4.95 22.30 -5.47
CA ARG A 69 5.87 23.45 -5.65
C ARG A 69 6.66 23.76 -4.40
N VAL A 70 7.78 24.44 -4.63
CA VAL A 70 8.58 25.11 -3.61
C VAL A 70 8.65 26.59 -4.00
N LEU A 71 7.99 27.43 -3.22
CA LEU A 71 7.97 28.88 -3.39
C LEU A 71 8.85 29.52 -2.32
N VAL A 72 9.82 30.34 -2.72
CA VAL A 72 10.79 30.94 -1.79
C VAL A 72 10.77 32.46 -1.88
N SER A 73 11.05 33.15 -0.78
CA SER A 73 11.22 34.62 -0.84
C SER A 73 12.50 35.01 -1.57
N THR A 74 12.56 36.26 -2.04
CA THR A 74 13.77 36.78 -2.68
C THR A 74 14.97 36.75 -1.73
N GLU A 75 14.77 37.07 -0.45
CA GLU A 75 15.80 37.01 0.58
C GLU A 75 16.34 35.58 0.80
N TRP A 76 15.49 34.56 0.62
CA TRP A 76 15.92 33.16 0.66
C TRP A 76 16.91 32.85 -0.47
N MET A 77 16.60 33.26 -1.70
CA MET A 77 17.49 33.04 -2.85
C MET A 77 18.84 33.76 -2.71
N VAL A 78 18.86 34.96 -2.10
CA VAL A 78 20.11 35.68 -1.80
C VAL A 78 20.93 34.95 -0.73
N SER A 79 20.26 34.36 0.27
CA SER A 79 20.93 33.69 1.40
C SER A 79 21.50 32.32 1.03
N TRP A 80 20.82 31.56 0.16
CA TRP A 80 21.16 30.16 -0.14
C TRP A 80 21.45 29.84 -1.62
N GLY A 81 21.39 30.84 -2.51
CA GLY A 81 21.70 30.69 -3.93
C GLY A 81 20.60 30.01 -4.76
N ASN A 82 20.91 29.68 -6.01
CA ASN A 82 19.96 29.07 -6.94
C ASN A 82 19.65 27.61 -6.55
N CYS A 83 18.53 27.40 -5.88
CA CYS A 83 17.97 26.07 -5.64
C CYS A 83 17.08 25.62 -6.81
N SER A 84 16.90 24.31 -6.98
CA SER A 84 15.97 23.75 -7.96
C SER A 84 15.30 22.51 -7.40
N LEU A 85 14.06 22.27 -7.82
CA LEU A 85 13.29 21.10 -7.39
C LEU A 85 13.62 19.93 -8.33
N TRP A 86 14.18 18.84 -7.81
CA TRP A 86 14.45 17.64 -8.62
C TRP A 86 13.27 16.68 -8.53
N VAL A 87 12.54 16.50 -9.63
CA VAL A 87 11.40 15.57 -9.69
C VAL A 87 11.90 14.20 -10.09
N LEU A 88 11.91 13.28 -9.12
CA LEU A 88 12.46 11.93 -9.28
C LEU A 88 11.58 11.07 -10.22
N PRO A 89 12.18 10.12 -10.98
CA PRO A 89 11.44 9.14 -11.76
C PRO A 89 10.45 8.34 -10.91
N ARG A 90 9.36 7.88 -11.53
CA ARG A 90 8.34 7.02 -10.88
C ARG A 90 8.83 5.57 -10.73
N ASP A 91 10.05 5.29 -11.18
CA ASP A 91 10.48 3.98 -11.61
C ASP A 91 11.04 3.18 -10.42
N LEU A 92 10.14 2.49 -9.73
CA LEU A 92 10.48 1.40 -8.81
C LEU A 92 10.55 0.10 -9.62
N SER A 93 11.48 0.00 -10.57
CA SER A 93 11.85 -1.22 -11.31
C SER A 93 10.76 -1.87 -12.18
N ASP A 94 11.13 -2.25 -13.40
CA ASP A 94 10.38 -3.16 -14.27
C ASP A 94 10.56 -4.64 -13.88
N HIS A 95 11.48 -4.94 -12.96
CA HIS A 95 11.63 -6.22 -12.27
C HIS A 95 11.25 -6.07 -10.79
N CYS A 96 10.21 -6.76 -10.32
CA CYS A 96 9.81 -6.72 -8.92
C CYS A 96 10.57 -7.79 -8.12
N PRO A 97 11.52 -7.45 -7.22
CA PRO A 97 12.27 -8.44 -6.44
C PRO A 97 11.35 -9.34 -5.59
N LEU A 98 10.15 -8.85 -5.25
CA LEU A 98 9.13 -9.65 -4.57
C LEU A 98 8.65 -10.83 -5.40
N VAL A 99 8.46 -10.65 -6.71
CA VAL A 99 7.99 -11.71 -7.62
C VAL A 99 9.06 -12.80 -7.74
N GLU A 100 10.32 -12.42 -7.87
CA GLU A 100 11.44 -13.36 -7.92
C GLU A 100 11.60 -14.16 -6.61
N VAL A 101 11.47 -13.50 -5.45
CA VAL A 101 11.48 -14.17 -4.14
C VAL A 101 10.30 -15.11 -3.97
N VAL A 102 9.11 -14.74 -4.46
CA VAL A 102 7.94 -15.61 -4.45
C VAL A 102 8.17 -16.82 -5.34
N GLU A 103 8.63 -16.64 -6.58
CA GLU A 103 8.92 -17.74 -7.50
C GLU A 103 9.98 -18.70 -6.94
N GLU A 104 11.08 -18.18 -6.41
CA GLU A 104 12.15 -18.99 -5.79
C GLU A 104 11.58 -19.83 -4.64
N ALA A 105 10.92 -19.17 -3.68
CA ALA A 105 10.33 -19.85 -2.52
C ALA A 105 9.23 -20.86 -2.91
N TRP A 106 8.49 -20.57 -3.99
CA TRP A 106 7.41 -21.43 -4.44
C TRP A 106 7.92 -22.72 -5.10
N ARG A 107 9.04 -22.64 -5.84
CA ARG A 107 9.71 -23.79 -6.45
C ARG A 107 10.43 -24.68 -5.44
N GLU A 108 11.03 -24.09 -4.40
CA GLU A 108 11.84 -24.83 -3.42
C GLU A 108 11.02 -25.73 -2.48
N ASN A 109 9.71 -25.48 -2.37
CA ASN A 109 8.82 -26.22 -1.47
C ASN A 109 8.26 -27.50 -2.12
N GLY A 110 9.05 -28.58 -2.11
CA GLY A 110 8.61 -29.92 -2.53
C GLY A 110 7.65 -30.59 -1.53
N VAL A 111 6.41 -30.11 -1.44
CA VAL A 111 5.37 -30.68 -0.56
C VAL A 111 4.54 -31.72 -1.31
N ARG A 112 4.21 -32.84 -0.65
CA ARG A 112 3.32 -33.89 -1.20
C ARG A 112 2.06 -34.01 -0.35
N GLY A 113 0.93 -34.27 -0.99
CA GLY A 113 -0.37 -34.44 -0.33
C GLY A 113 -1.52 -34.15 -1.29
N TRP A 114 -2.73 -33.99 -0.75
CA TRP A 114 -3.84 -33.44 -1.53
C TRP A 114 -3.64 -31.93 -1.74
N MET A 115 -4.21 -31.37 -2.81
CA MET A 115 -3.87 -30.02 -3.31
C MET A 115 -3.98 -28.92 -2.25
N GLY A 116 -5.05 -28.89 -1.44
CA GLY A 116 -5.17 -27.86 -0.40
C GLY A 116 -4.17 -28.00 0.76
N PHE A 117 -3.62 -29.19 1.01
CA PHE A 117 -2.49 -29.35 1.94
C PHE A 117 -1.19 -28.81 1.34
N ILE A 118 -0.94 -29.08 0.06
CA ILE A 118 0.22 -28.55 -0.67
C ILE A 118 0.18 -27.02 -0.66
N LEU A 119 -0.93 -26.43 -1.09
CA LEU A 119 -1.14 -24.98 -1.13
C LEU A 119 -0.92 -24.34 0.25
N LYS A 120 -1.53 -24.91 1.29
CA LYS A 120 -1.40 -24.43 2.68
C LYS A 120 0.06 -24.43 3.14
N GLU A 121 0.79 -25.53 2.98
CA GLU A 121 2.17 -25.60 3.47
C GLU A 121 3.13 -24.75 2.62
N LYS A 122 2.87 -24.59 1.31
CA LYS A 122 3.62 -23.66 0.45
C LYS A 122 3.40 -22.21 0.85
N LEU A 123 2.16 -21.77 1.06
CA LEU A 123 1.87 -20.42 1.57
C LEU A 123 2.54 -20.17 2.92
N LYS A 124 2.53 -21.17 3.81
CA LYS A 124 3.21 -21.11 5.10
C LYS A 124 4.73 -20.98 4.95
N GLY A 125 5.35 -21.74 4.04
CA GLY A 125 6.78 -21.64 3.73
C GLY A 125 7.14 -20.27 3.13
N LEU A 126 6.37 -19.81 2.15
CA LEU A 126 6.52 -18.50 1.52
C LEU A 126 6.46 -17.38 2.56
N LYS A 127 5.52 -17.44 3.50
CA LYS A 127 5.40 -16.46 4.59
C LYS A 127 6.68 -16.34 5.41
N VAL A 128 7.36 -17.45 5.70
CA VAL A 128 8.64 -17.43 6.44
C VAL A 128 9.70 -16.70 5.61
N ARG A 129 9.83 -17.07 4.33
CA ARG A 129 10.80 -16.45 3.41
C ARG A 129 10.56 -14.96 3.23
N LEU A 130 9.30 -14.53 3.06
CA LEU A 130 8.93 -13.12 2.94
C LEU A 130 9.21 -12.33 4.21
N LYS A 131 9.08 -12.93 5.40
CA LYS A 131 9.46 -12.28 6.67
C LYS A 131 10.97 -12.04 6.76
N GLU A 132 11.77 -13.02 6.34
CA GLU A 132 13.23 -12.90 6.29
C GLU A 132 13.66 -11.85 5.27
N TRP A 133 13.11 -11.93 4.05
CA TRP A 133 13.36 -10.95 3.00
C TRP A 133 12.99 -9.53 3.44
N ASN A 134 11.81 -9.34 4.03
CA ASN A 134 11.40 -8.03 4.57
C ASN A 134 12.37 -7.50 5.64
N LYS A 135 12.90 -8.39 6.50
CA LYS A 135 13.88 -8.01 7.52
C LYS A 135 15.21 -7.57 6.90
N VAL A 136 15.62 -8.17 5.79
CA VAL A 136 16.87 -7.83 5.08
C VAL A 136 16.70 -6.55 4.25
N GLU A 137 15.66 -6.47 3.44
CA GLU A 137 15.45 -5.36 2.50
C GLU A 137 14.97 -4.06 3.18
N PHE A 138 13.95 -4.17 4.04
CA PHE A 138 13.33 -3.01 4.67
C PHE A 138 13.76 -2.84 6.12
N GLY A 139 14.00 -3.94 6.83
CA GLY A 139 14.51 -3.97 8.20
C GLY A 139 13.73 -3.07 9.15
N ASN A 140 14.45 -2.43 10.08
CA ASN A 140 13.86 -1.43 10.97
C ASN A 140 13.87 -0.06 10.28
N MET A 141 12.79 0.23 9.54
CA MET A 141 12.62 1.49 8.82
C MET A 141 12.65 2.73 9.75
N ASP A 142 12.30 2.60 11.04
CA ASP A 142 12.40 3.70 12.00
C ASP A 142 13.84 3.98 12.39
N LEU A 143 14.62 2.93 12.66
CA LEU A 143 16.06 3.07 12.91
C LEU A 143 16.80 3.62 11.68
N ARG A 144 16.50 3.10 10.48
CA ARG A 144 17.13 3.57 9.24
C ARG A 144 16.80 5.04 8.96
N SER A 145 15.55 5.45 9.21
CA SER A 145 15.14 6.86 9.10
C SER A 145 15.88 7.75 10.09
N LYS A 146 16.08 7.27 11.33
CA LYS A 146 16.83 8.00 12.35
C LYS A 146 18.28 8.19 11.94
N ASN A 147 18.95 7.12 11.52
CA ASN A 147 20.36 7.17 11.09
C ASN A 147 20.55 8.10 9.89
N LEU A 148 19.66 8.03 8.88
CA LEU A 148 19.73 8.93 7.71
C LEU A 148 19.58 10.40 8.12
N ILE A 149 18.72 10.71 9.10
CA ILE A 149 18.57 12.08 9.62
C ILE A 149 19.84 12.53 10.35
N GLU A 150 20.44 11.66 11.18
CA GLU A 150 21.70 11.93 11.89
C GLU A 150 22.85 12.19 10.89
N ASP A 151 23.00 11.34 9.86
CA ASP A 151 24.04 11.50 8.84
C ASP A 151 23.90 12.81 8.04
N ILE A 152 22.65 13.19 7.71
CA ILE A 152 22.35 14.46 7.05
C ILE A 152 22.69 15.65 7.96
N GLN A 153 22.33 15.57 9.25
CA GLN A 153 22.62 16.62 10.22
C GLN A 153 24.12 16.84 10.41
N ASP A 154 24.92 15.76 10.43
CA ASP A 154 26.37 15.85 10.53
C ASP A 154 26.98 16.57 9.31
N LEU A 155 26.46 16.30 8.11
CA LEU A 155 26.86 17.01 6.89
C LEU A 155 26.39 18.47 6.87
N ASP A 156 25.20 18.77 7.40
CA ASP A 156 24.70 20.13 7.51
C ASP A 156 25.57 20.97 8.46
N ILE A 157 25.89 20.45 9.65
CA ILE A 157 26.77 21.10 10.64
C ILE A 157 28.17 21.32 10.05
N ARG A 158 28.72 20.34 9.34
CA ARG A 158 30.02 20.50 8.67
C ARG A 158 29.98 21.58 7.58
N GLY A 159 28.90 21.60 6.79
CA GLY A 159 28.69 22.61 5.76
C GLY A 159 28.64 24.03 6.33
N GLU A 160 28.07 24.22 7.52
CA GLU A 160 28.04 25.51 8.21
C GLU A 160 29.40 25.94 8.77
N LEU A 161 30.21 24.99 9.25
CA LEU A 161 31.49 25.28 9.89
C LEU A 161 32.64 25.48 8.90
N THR A 162 32.76 24.59 7.92
CA THR A 162 33.94 24.50 7.03
C THR A 162 33.60 24.52 5.56
N GLY A 163 32.30 24.51 5.20
CA GLY A 163 31.85 24.20 3.84
C GLY A 163 31.94 22.70 3.54
N LEU A 164 31.27 22.29 2.44
CA LEU A 164 31.28 20.92 1.94
C LEU A 164 32.04 20.83 0.61
N ASP A 165 32.77 19.73 0.40
CA ASP A 165 33.34 19.43 -0.91
C ASP A 165 32.30 18.83 -1.89
N SER A 166 32.70 18.66 -3.15
CA SER A 166 31.80 18.14 -4.20
C SER A 166 31.28 16.71 -3.94
N GLN A 167 32.07 15.87 -3.26
CA GLN A 167 31.70 14.50 -2.91
C GLN A 167 30.71 14.53 -1.75
N GLU A 168 30.97 15.33 -0.72
CA GLU A 168 30.06 15.50 0.42
C GLU A 168 28.72 16.11 0.01
N VAL A 169 28.70 17.06 -0.92
CA VAL A 169 27.46 17.60 -1.51
C VAL A 169 26.68 16.51 -2.25
N THR A 170 27.37 15.60 -2.94
CA THR A 170 26.74 14.49 -3.67
C THR A 170 26.15 13.48 -2.68
N LEU A 171 26.93 13.09 -1.67
CA LEU A 171 26.50 12.19 -0.60
C LEU A 171 25.28 12.74 0.14
N ARG A 172 25.28 14.03 0.48
CA ARG A 172 24.13 14.69 1.11
C ARG A 172 22.87 14.55 0.27
N LYS A 173 22.96 14.76 -1.05
CA LYS A 173 21.83 14.59 -1.97
C LYS A 173 21.34 13.14 -1.99
N GLU A 174 22.24 12.18 -2.03
CA GLU A 174 21.90 10.74 -2.02
C GLU A 174 21.18 10.35 -0.73
N LEU A 175 21.64 10.82 0.44
CA LEU A 175 21.00 10.58 1.73
C LEU A 175 19.58 11.16 1.79
N PHE A 176 19.37 12.37 1.28
CA PHE A 176 18.03 12.97 1.17
C PHE A 176 17.11 12.16 0.26
N VAL A 177 17.62 11.66 -0.87
CA VAL A 177 16.85 10.79 -1.78
C VAL A 177 16.44 9.50 -1.09
N GLU A 178 17.37 8.86 -0.36
CA GLU A 178 17.08 7.63 0.38
C GLU A 178 16.07 7.86 1.52
N LEU A 179 16.20 8.98 2.25
CA LEU A 179 15.24 9.36 3.29
C LEU A 179 13.84 9.59 2.71
N TRP A 180 13.75 10.27 1.57
CA TRP A 180 12.48 10.49 0.89
C TRP A 180 11.82 9.19 0.42
N LYS A 181 12.59 8.29 -0.20
CA LYS A 181 12.09 6.94 -0.59
C LYS A 181 11.57 6.17 0.61
N LEU A 182 12.32 6.17 1.72
CA LEU A 182 11.95 5.48 2.95
C LEU A 182 10.66 6.06 3.54
N GLN A 183 10.51 7.38 3.56
CA GLN A 183 9.31 8.04 4.06
C GLN A 183 8.09 7.73 3.19
N LYS A 184 8.24 7.73 1.86
CA LYS A 184 7.17 7.33 0.94
C LYS A 184 6.74 5.88 1.11
N SER A 185 7.70 4.99 1.34
CA SER A 185 7.42 3.59 1.67
C SER A 185 6.62 3.45 2.98
N LYS A 186 7.00 4.20 4.03
CA LYS A 186 6.25 4.24 5.29
C LYS A 186 4.82 4.75 5.12
N GLU A 187 4.62 5.83 4.36
CA GLU A 187 3.29 6.37 4.05
C GLU A 187 2.42 5.32 3.34
N ALA A 188 2.97 4.65 2.32
CA ALA A 188 2.28 3.58 1.61
C ALA A 188 1.90 2.42 2.55
N LEU A 189 2.81 2.02 3.44
CA LEU A 189 2.55 0.98 4.44
C LEU A 189 1.43 1.37 5.42
N LEU A 190 1.45 2.60 5.93
CA LEU A 190 0.43 3.10 6.85
C LEU A 190 -0.94 3.16 6.17
N PHE A 191 -0.98 3.61 4.92
CA PHE A 191 -2.20 3.60 4.12
C PHE A 191 -2.75 2.18 3.98
N GLN A 192 -1.93 1.22 3.54
CA GLN A 192 -2.35 -0.18 3.41
C GLN A 192 -2.86 -0.78 4.73
N ARG A 193 -2.14 -0.52 5.84
CA ARG A 193 -2.51 -1.03 7.17
C ARG A 193 -3.80 -0.39 7.71
N SER A 194 -4.08 0.86 7.35
CA SER A 194 -5.30 1.54 7.77
C SER A 194 -6.57 0.93 7.16
N ARG A 195 -6.46 0.26 5.99
CA ARG A 195 -7.59 -0.24 5.20
C ARG A 195 -8.65 0.84 4.90
N SER A 196 -8.24 2.11 4.85
CA SER A 196 -9.14 3.21 4.51
C SER A 196 -9.51 3.14 3.03
N LYS A 197 -10.82 3.18 2.73
CA LYS A 197 -11.35 3.17 1.35
C LYS A 197 -11.47 4.57 0.75
N TRP A 198 -11.45 5.62 1.58
CA TRP A 198 -11.74 6.99 1.19
C TRP A 198 -10.54 7.87 1.50
N LEU A 199 -9.99 8.47 0.44
CA LEU A 199 -9.02 9.55 0.50
C LEU A 199 -9.66 10.71 -0.28
N THR A 200 -10.72 11.29 0.26
CA THR A 200 -11.44 12.40 -0.40
C THR A 200 -10.72 13.73 -0.28
N GLN A 201 -9.74 13.85 0.61
CA GLN A 201 -8.99 15.08 0.81
C GLN A 201 -7.55 14.68 1.02
N GLY A 202 -6.70 15.06 0.06
CA GLY A 202 -5.32 14.60 -0.15
C GLY A 202 -4.32 14.99 0.94
N ASP A 203 -4.68 14.81 2.20
CA ASP A 203 -3.80 15.08 3.33
C ASP A 203 -3.25 13.74 3.86
N ALA A 204 -1.99 13.46 3.56
CA ALA A 204 -1.26 12.27 4.00
C ALA A 204 -0.92 12.37 5.50
N ASN A 205 -1.93 12.47 6.35
CA ASN A 205 -1.72 12.60 7.78
C ASN A 205 -1.43 11.21 8.38
N SER A 206 -0.16 10.92 8.64
CA SER A 206 0.30 9.70 9.31
C SER A 206 -0.42 9.47 10.65
N LYS A 207 -0.74 10.54 11.41
CA LYS A 207 -1.47 10.47 12.68
C LYS A 207 -2.90 9.96 12.49
N PHE A 208 -3.57 10.32 11.39
CA PHE A 208 -4.89 9.80 11.05
C PHE A 208 -4.82 8.29 10.79
N PHE A 209 -3.90 7.84 9.93
CA PHE A 209 -3.73 6.41 9.64
C PHE A 209 -3.34 5.60 10.88
N HIS A 210 -2.43 6.12 11.71
CA HIS A 210 -2.09 5.52 13.00
C HIS A 210 -3.31 5.43 13.91
N GLY A 211 -4.12 6.48 14.00
CA GLY A 211 -5.38 6.48 14.77
C GLY A 211 -6.36 5.41 14.28
N CYS A 212 -6.55 5.28 12.96
CA CYS A 212 -7.39 4.24 12.36
C CYS A 212 -6.88 2.83 12.67
N ILE A 213 -5.56 2.61 12.54
CA ILE A 213 -4.92 1.32 12.87
C ILE A 213 -5.14 0.98 14.34
N VAL A 214 -4.88 1.92 15.27
CA VAL A 214 -5.07 1.70 16.70
C VAL A 214 -6.53 1.40 17.04
N ALA A 215 -7.47 2.18 16.48
CA ALA A 215 -8.90 1.95 16.71
C ALA A 215 -9.36 0.59 16.16
N ARG A 216 -8.85 0.17 15.00
CA ARG A 216 -9.13 -1.16 14.43
C ARG A 216 -8.51 -2.28 15.27
N ASN A 217 -7.27 -2.13 15.71
CA ASN A 217 -6.62 -3.10 16.58
C ASN A 217 -7.40 -3.28 17.89
N LYS A 218 -7.86 -2.17 18.50
CA LYS A 218 -8.72 -2.21 19.70
C LYS A 218 -10.06 -2.91 19.44
N ARG A 219 -10.72 -2.62 18.32
CA ARG A 219 -12.01 -3.25 17.96
C ARG A 219 -11.89 -4.74 17.63
N ASN A 220 -10.77 -5.15 17.04
CA ASN A 220 -10.55 -6.53 16.62
C ASN A 220 -9.89 -7.41 17.69
N ALA A 221 -9.43 -6.80 18.80
CA ALA A 221 -8.84 -7.54 19.91
C ALA A 221 -9.94 -8.29 20.66
N ILE A 222 -9.83 -9.62 20.67
CA ILE A 222 -10.65 -10.47 21.53
C ILE A 222 -9.95 -10.56 22.88
N THR A 223 -10.30 -9.66 23.79
CA THR A 223 -9.72 -9.61 25.15
C THR A 223 -10.40 -10.56 26.12
N ALA A 224 -11.69 -10.84 25.89
CA ALA A 224 -12.44 -11.81 26.67
C ALA A 224 -13.55 -12.44 25.82
N LEU A 225 -13.91 -13.68 26.14
CA LEU A 225 -15.01 -14.41 25.52
C LEU A 225 -15.99 -14.86 26.61
N LYS A 226 -17.29 -14.61 26.43
CA LYS A 226 -18.31 -15.10 27.35
C LYS A 226 -18.83 -16.46 26.89
N GLU A 227 -18.66 -17.49 27.72
CA GLU A 227 -19.24 -18.82 27.51
C GLU A 227 -20.26 -19.11 28.61
N GLY A 228 -21.55 -19.07 28.27
CA GLY A 228 -22.64 -19.09 29.25
C GLY A 228 -22.56 -17.88 30.18
N ASP A 229 -22.30 -18.12 31.46
CA ASP A 229 -22.13 -17.09 32.50
C ASP A 229 -20.67 -16.84 32.92
N ILE A 230 -19.72 -17.54 32.30
CA ILE A 230 -18.29 -17.43 32.63
C ILE A 230 -17.60 -16.55 31.57
N TRP A 231 -16.73 -15.65 32.04
CA TRP A 231 -15.82 -14.89 31.18
C TRP A 231 -14.45 -15.59 31.11
N LEU A 232 -14.00 -15.84 29.89
CA LEU A 232 -12.68 -16.39 29.57
C LEU A 232 -11.79 -15.23 29.12
N GLU A 233 -10.71 -14.96 29.86
CA GLU A 233 -9.79 -13.85 29.59
C GLU A 233 -8.40 -14.33 29.13
N SER A 234 -8.05 -15.60 29.39
CA SER A 234 -6.79 -16.15 28.92
C SER A 234 -6.85 -16.48 27.43
N PRO A 235 -5.82 -16.12 26.63
CA PRO A 235 -5.73 -16.50 25.21
C PRO A 235 -5.83 -18.03 24.96
N THR A 236 -5.37 -18.86 25.90
CA THR A 236 -5.49 -20.33 25.78
C THR A 236 -6.94 -20.78 25.93
N GLN A 237 -7.63 -20.30 26.97
CA GLN A 237 -9.04 -20.61 27.23
C GLN A 237 -9.93 -20.15 26.08
N ILE A 238 -9.72 -18.93 25.57
CA ILE A 238 -10.46 -18.39 24.43
C ILE A 238 -10.26 -19.28 23.21
N ARG A 239 -9.02 -19.72 22.91
CA ARG A 239 -8.73 -20.58 21.77
C ARG A 239 -9.43 -21.94 21.89
N GLU A 240 -9.33 -22.58 23.05
CA GLU A 240 -9.95 -23.88 23.32
C GLU A 240 -11.48 -23.79 23.21
N ALA A 241 -12.09 -22.74 23.76
CA ALA A 241 -13.54 -22.54 23.68
C ALA A 241 -14.03 -22.33 22.24
N VAL A 242 -13.31 -21.52 21.44
CA VAL A 242 -13.63 -21.30 20.02
C VAL A 242 -13.49 -22.59 19.22
N GLU A 243 -12.41 -23.35 19.43
CA GLU A 243 -12.19 -24.63 18.76
C GLU A 243 -13.28 -25.65 19.12
N ALA A 244 -13.62 -25.77 20.40
CA ALA A 244 -14.67 -26.66 20.88
C ALA A 244 -16.04 -26.29 20.31
N PHE A 245 -16.37 -24.98 20.26
CA PHE A 245 -17.61 -24.49 19.68
C PHE A 245 -17.74 -24.89 18.21
N PHE A 246 -16.74 -24.57 17.38
CA PHE A 246 -16.81 -24.88 15.95
C PHE A 246 -16.73 -26.37 15.68
N SER A 247 -15.91 -27.12 16.42
CA SER A 247 -15.86 -28.58 16.33
C SER A 247 -17.24 -29.18 16.58
N ARG A 248 -17.94 -28.74 17.63
CA ARG A 248 -19.31 -29.18 17.93
C ARG A 248 -20.31 -28.71 16.87
N HIS A 249 -20.18 -27.48 16.39
CA HIS A 249 -21.09 -26.90 15.41
C HIS A 249 -21.03 -27.62 14.05
N PHE A 250 -19.83 -27.98 13.60
CA PHE A 250 -19.60 -28.72 12.36
C PHE A 250 -19.64 -30.24 12.55
N SER A 251 -19.78 -30.74 13.78
CA SER A 251 -20.02 -32.16 14.03
C SER A 251 -21.41 -32.55 13.53
N ALA A 252 -21.50 -33.70 12.87
CA ALA A 252 -22.77 -34.25 12.44
C ALA A 252 -23.66 -34.51 13.66
N SER A 253 -24.78 -33.79 13.76
CA SER A 253 -25.81 -34.11 14.75
C SER A 253 -26.72 -35.19 14.18
N HIS A 254 -26.92 -36.28 14.94
CA HIS A 254 -27.88 -37.32 14.62
C HIS A 254 -29.31 -36.76 14.79
N ARG A 255 -29.76 -35.97 13.81
CA ARG A 255 -31.14 -35.55 13.71
C ARG A 255 -31.91 -36.64 12.98
N THR A 256 -32.95 -37.18 13.59
CA THR A 256 -33.96 -37.97 12.90
C THR A 256 -34.62 -37.05 11.88
N ARG A 257 -34.13 -37.08 10.64
CA ARG A 257 -34.69 -36.27 9.55
C ARG A 257 -36.10 -36.81 9.30
N PRO A 258 -37.17 -36.03 9.54
CA PRO A 258 -38.52 -36.50 9.30
C PRO A 258 -38.64 -36.94 7.85
N ASN A 259 -39.20 -38.14 7.64
CA ASN A 259 -39.49 -38.60 6.30
C ASN A 259 -40.58 -37.68 5.72
N LEU A 260 -40.27 -36.98 4.62
CA LEU A 260 -41.19 -36.12 3.90
C LEU A 260 -42.20 -36.96 3.09
N GLY A 261 -42.85 -37.93 3.75
CA GLY A 261 -43.66 -38.97 3.12
C GLY A 261 -44.61 -38.40 2.08
N GLY A 262 -44.42 -38.80 0.82
CA GLY A 262 -45.27 -38.42 -0.32
C GLY A 262 -44.96 -37.06 -0.96
N ILE A 263 -44.02 -36.26 -0.45
CA ILE A 263 -43.57 -35.04 -1.12
C ILE A 263 -42.45 -35.42 -2.09
N HIS A 264 -42.71 -35.27 -3.38
CA HIS A 264 -41.70 -35.35 -4.43
C HIS A 264 -41.17 -33.94 -4.68
N PRO A 265 -40.05 -33.52 -4.06
CA PRO A 265 -39.46 -32.23 -4.40
C PRO A 265 -39.12 -32.21 -5.90
N PRO A 266 -39.21 -31.04 -6.56
CA PRO A 266 -38.77 -30.89 -7.94
C PRO A 266 -37.37 -31.50 -8.08
N ARG A 267 -37.25 -32.52 -8.92
CA ARG A 267 -35.96 -33.14 -9.21
C ARG A 267 -35.35 -32.35 -10.37
N LEU A 268 -34.07 -32.02 -10.20
CA LEU A 268 -33.25 -31.54 -11.30
C LEU A 268 -33.32 -32.52 -12.46
N SER A 269 -33.37 -32.00 -13.68
CA SER A 269 -33.25 -32.84 -14.88
C SER A 269 -31.90 -33.58 -14.86
N LEU A 270 -31.76 -34.64 -15.66
CA LEU A 270 -30.46 -35.31 -15.78
C LEU A 270 -29.37 -34.37 -16.31
N GLU A 271 -29.77 -33.38 -17.11
CA GLU A 271 -28.89 -32.33 -17.64
C GLU A 271 -28.43 -31.38 -16.53
N ASP A 272 -29.34 -30.89 -15.68
CA ASP A 272 -29.00 -30.03 -14.55
C ASP A 272 -28.16 -30.76 -13.48
N GLN A 273 -28.40 -32.06 -13.29
CA GLN A 273 -27.58 -32.86 -12.38
C GLN A 273 -26.15 -33.02 -12.91
N ALA A 274 -26.01 -33.24 -14.22
CA ALA A 274 -24.70 -33.30 -14.85
C ALA A 274 -23.97 -31.96 -14.74
N SER A 275 -24.65 -30.84 -15.04
CA SER A 275 -24.06 -29.50 -15.03
C SER A 275 -23.52 -29.08 -13.65
N LEU A 276 -24.22 -29.42 -12.55
CA LEU A 276 -23.77 -29.13 -11.18
C LEU A 276 -22.56 -29.94 -10.71
N THR A 277 -22.17 -30.98 -11.46
CA THR A 277 -21.02 -31.83 -11.14
C THR A 277 -19.83 -31.59 -12.05
N VAL A 278 -19.95 -30.67 -13.01
CA VAL A 278 -18.85 -30.28 -13.90
C VAL A 278 -17.75 -29.61 -13.05
N PRO A 279 -16.48 -30.01 -13.21
CA PRO A 279 -15.37 -29.33 -12.54
C PRO A 279 -15.23 -27.90 -13.07
N PHE A 280 -14.87 -26.98 -12.17
CA PHE A 280 -14.55 -25.61 -12.56
C PHE A 280 -13.38 -25.58 -13.54
N THR A 281 -13.50 -24.75 -14.56
CA THR A 281 -12.44 -24.48 -15.52
C THR A 281 -11.41 -23.51 -14.94
N LEU A 282 -10.18 -23.55 -15.46
CA LEU A 282 -9.14 -22.62 -15.02
C LEU A 282 -9.54 -21.18 -15.33
N GLU A 283 -10.24 -20.96 -16.45
CA GLU A 283 -10.73 -19.66 -16.88
C GLU A 283 -11.79 -19.10 -15.93
N GLU A 284 -12.72 -19.94 -15.44
CA GLU A 284 -13.69 -19.54 -14.41
C GLU A 284 -12.99 -19.13 -13.12
N ILE A 285 -12.00 -19.92 -12.68
CA ILE A 285 -11.24 -19.63 -11.46
C ILE A 285 -10.43 -18.33 -11.62
N GLU A 286 -9.77 -18.14 -12.76
CA GLU A 286 -8.99 -16.94 -13.05
C GLU A 286 -9.87 -15.69 -13.09
N GLN A 287 -11.05 -15.78 -13.72
CA GLN A 287 -12.01 -14.68 -13.75
C GLN A 287 -12.47 -14.30 -12.33
N ASP A 288 -12.83 -15.29 -11.50
CA ASP A 288 -13.22 -15.06 -10.11
C ASP A 288 -12.10 -14.42 -9.28
N VAL A 289 -10.84 -14.85 -9.50
CA VAL A 289 -9.67 -14.26 -8.85
C VAL A 289 -9.49 -12.81 -9.27
N ILE A 290 -9.63 -12.50 -10.56
CA ILE A 290 -9.49 -11.14 -11.12
C ILE A 290 -10.62 -10.22 -10.63
N GLU A 291 -11.86 -10.69 -10.52
CA GLU A 291 -13.00 -9.89 -10.08
C GLU A 291 -13.03 -9.64 -8.56
N SER A 292 -12.38 -10.52 -7.79
CA SER A 292 -12.36 -10.43 -6.32
C SER A 292 -11.69 -9.16 -5.79
N ASP A 293 -12.24 -8.48 -4.78
CA ASP A 293 -11.59 -7.31 -4.16
C ASP A 293 -10.28 -7.70 -3.45
N GLY A 294 -9.15 -7.22 -3.97
CA GLY A 294 -7.80 -7.52 -3.47
C GLY A 294 -7.51 -6.98 -2.07
N ASN A 295 -8.26 -5.95 -1.64
CA ASN A 295 -8.09 -5.31 -0.33
C ASN A 295 -8.94 -5.93 0.79
N LYS A 296 -9.55 -7.11 0.54
CA LYS A 296 -10.19 -7.91 1.58
C LYS A 296 -9.20 -8.41 2.63
N SER A 297 -9.74 -8.83 3.78
CA SER A 297 -8.95 -9.36 4.89
C SER A 297 -8.16 -10.59 4.43
N PRO A 298 -6.89 -10.74 4.86
CA PRO A 298 -6.14 -11.93 4.55
C PRO A 298 -6.74 -13.18 5.20
N GLY A 299 -6.48 -14.34 4.61
CA GLY A 299 -6.81 -15.63 5.20
C GLY A 299 -5.94 -15.94 6.44
N PRO A 300 -6.11 -17.12 7.06
CA PRO A 300 -5.25 -17.58 8.17
C PRO A 300 -3.77 -17.73 7.76
N ASP A 301 -3.48 -17.68 6.47
CA ASP A 301 -2.16 -17.69 5.85
C ASP A 301 -1.47 -16.30 5.84
N ASP A 302 -2.18 -15.23 6.21
CA ASP A 302 -1.78 -13.81 6.15
C ASP A 302 -1.66 -13.21 4.73
N PHE A 303 -2.14 -13.89 3.69
CA PHE A 303 -2.17 -13.37 2.31
C PHE A 303 -3.56 -12.83 1.95
N ASN A 304 -3.62 -11.67 1.28
CA ASN A 304 -4.86 -11.12 0.76
C ASN A 304 -5.05 -11.49 -0.72
N PHE A 305 -6.24 -11.22 -1.25
CA PHE A 305 -6.52 -11.47 -2.67
C PHE A 305 -5.65 -10.65 -3.62
N ALA A 306 -5.13 -9.48 -3.20
CA ALA A 306 -4.18 -8.73 -4.00
C ALA A 306 -2.88 -9.50 -4.24
N PHE A 307 -2.39 -10.23 -3.25
CA PHE A 307 -1.25 -11.13 -3.42
C PHE A 307 -1.57 -12.23 -4.44
N LEU A 308 -2.71 -12.91 -4.29
CA LEU A 308 -3.11 -14.00 -5.19
C LEU A 308 -3.23 -13.53 -6.64
N LYS A 309 -3.82 -12.35 -6.88
CA LYS A 309 -3.89 -11.74 -8.21
C LYS A 309 -2.51 -11.48 -8.81
N ASN A 310 -1.62 -10.86 -8.03
CA ASN A 310 -0.30 -10.47 -8.52
C ASN A 310 0.62 -11.68 -8.75
N CYS A 311 0.43 -12.75 -7.99
CA CYS A 311 1.25 -13.97 -8.08
C CYS A 311 0.52 -15.13 -8.77
N TRP A 312 -0.63 -14.89 -9.43
CA TRP A 312 -1.50 -15.93 -9.98
C TRP A 312 -0.75 -16.90 -10.88
N ASN A 313 0.07 -16.36 -11.80
CA ASN A 313 0.86 -17.16 -12.73
C ASN A 313 1.86 -18.13 -12.06
N ILE A 314 2.25 -17.86 -10.81
CA ILE A 314 3.19 -18.69 -10.04
C ILE A 314 2.44 -19.80 -9.30
N ILE A 315 1.22 -19.51 -8.84
CA ILE A 315 0.50 -20.34 -7.87
C ILE A 315 -0.69 -21.12 -8.47
N LYS A 316 -1.16 -20.74 -9.68
CA LYS A 316 -2.40 -21.26 -10.29
C LYS A 316 -2.42 -22.76 -10.51
N ASP A 317 -1.27 -23.40 -10.72
CA ASP A 317 -1.20 -24.85 -10.96
C ASP A 317 -1.45 -25.66 -9.67
N GLU A 318 -1.52 -24.99 -8.52
CA GLU A 318 -1.65 -25.58 -7.20
C GLU A 318 -2.92 -25.11 -6.44
N ILE A 319 -3.78 -24.34 -7.12
CA ILE A 319 -5.08 -23.85 -6.64
C ILE A 319 -6.18 -24.61 -7.37
#